data_AF-R0DCV3-F1
#
_entry.id   AF-R0DCV3-F1
#
_cell.length_a   1.000
_cell.length_b   1.000
_cell.length_c   1.000
_cell.angle_alpha   90.00
_cell.angle_beta   90.00
_cell.angle_gamma   90.00
#
_symmetry.space_group_name_H-M   'P 1'
#
loop_
_entity.id
_entity.type
_entity.pdbx_description
1 polymer ?
#
loop_
_entity_poly.entity_id
_entity_poly.type
_entity_poly.pdbx_seq_one_letter_code
_entity_poly.pdbx_strand_id
1 'polypeptide(L)'
;MRKRKQRPTDGGGNWMDTYGDMVTLLLTFFVMLYAMSSLDVAKWEVFVRSIFPNRQEILEDQVSVNTPIGVEVSDPRGTPEIPEEIVRTDMDSLYLTIAEKMNEIGIDGVTISRGDDYTFIEFQDRTFFDGDSSVLTEQGKNTLEVFCDAVSPAKDLLSQVNIMAHTAQGDPEHPNNPRTDRMLSAMRAAEVCIFIQTRESIQPDKLVNISYGQFRPIDTNETREGRARNRRVEILMIDEGASVRSLNEYYEEYSSGKNADRTVVTTGQPMDTGHGFAPAEPDQDGVSASMSPLKNSAEKGPAENETPSGGAAGTMAE
;
A
#
# COMPACT_ATOMS: atom_id res chain seq x y z
N MET A 1 64.94 -56.79 4.66
CA MET A 1 64.52 -55.42 4.28
C MET A 1 63.45 -55.51 3.21
N ARG A 2 62.20 -55.11 3.50
CA ARG A 2 61.08 -55.18 2.55
C ARG A 2 60.46 -53.79 2.44
N LYS A 3 60.66 -53.15 1.28
CA LYS A 3 60.18 -51.80 0.94
C LYS A 3 58.65 -51.73 1.02
N ARG A 4 58.13 -50.75 1.76
CA ARG A 4 56.69 -50.43 1.79
C ARG A 4 56.36 -49.59 0.55
N LYS A 5 55.51 -50.13 -0.35
CA LYS A 5 54.95 -49.41 -1.51
C LYS A 5 54.10 -48.25 -1.00
N GLN A 6 54.41 -47.02 -1.39
CA GLN A 6 53.48 -45.89 -1.33
C GLN A 6 52.35 -46.14 -2.34
N ARG A 7 51.10 -46.04 -1.91
CA ARG A 7 49.94 -45.92 -2.81
C ARG A 7 49.76 -44.43 -3.14
N PRO A 8 49.38 -44.08 -4.38
CA PRO A 8 49.05 -42.70 -4.71
C PRO A 8 47.81 -42.31 -3.93
N THR A 9 47.87 -41.22 -3.17
CA THR A 9 46.68 -40.61 -2.59
C THR A 9 45.96 -39.88 -3.71
N ASP A 10 44.74 -40.33 -4.00
CA ASP A 10 43.85 -39.72 -4.99
C ASP A 10 43.72 -38.21 -4.74
N GLY A 11 44.04 -37.42 -5.76
CA GLY A 11 43.87 -35.95 -5.78
C GLY A 11 42.41 -35.51 -5.90
N GLY A 12 41.48 -36.23 -5.26
CA GLY A 12 40.04 -36.01 -5.35
C GLY A 12 39.43 -35.18 -4.23
N GLY A 13 40.22 -34.73 -3.23
CA GLY A 13 39.72 -34.05 -2.03
C GLY A 13 39.79 -32.50 -2.04
N ASN A 14 40.67 -31.89 -2.86
CA ASN A 14 40.93 -30.45 -2.78
C ASN A 14 39.74 -29.54 -3.18
N TRP A 15 38.83 -30.04 -4.03
CA TRP A 15 37.62 -29.28 -4.38
C TRP A 15 36.56 -29.34 -3.26
N MET A 16 36.60 -30.39 -2.44
CA MET A 16 35.69 -30.56 -1.30
C MET A 16 36.04 -29.56 -0.19
N ASP A 17 37.33 -29.28 0.00
CA ASP A 17 37.80 -28.32 0.99
C ASP A 17 37.44 -26.87 0.63
N THR A 18 37.52 -26.49 -0.65
CA THR A 18 37.11 -25.16 -1.15
C THR A 18 35.59 -24.98 -1.17
N TYR A 19 34.84 -26.05 -1.47
CA TYR A 19 33.39 -26.06 -1.31
C TYR A 19 32.96 -25.94 0.16
N GLY A 20 33.65 -26.66 1.05
CA GLY A 20 33.44 -26.57 2.50
C GLY A 20 33.66 -25.15 3.02
N ASP A 21 34.75 -24.50 2.59
CA ASP A 21 35.06 -23.12 2.96
C ASP A 21 33.98 -22.13 2.51
N MET A 22 33.52 -22.20 1.25
CA MET A 22 32.43 -21.34 0.77
C MET A 22 31.12 -21.54 1.53
N VAL A 23 30.75 -22.79 1.86
CA VAL A 23 29.52 -23.06 2.64
C VAL A 23 29.64 -22.50 4.05
N THR A 24 30.82 -22.61 4.68
CA THR A 24 31.04 -22.02 6.01
C THR A 24 31.08 -20.49 5.98
N LEU A 25 31.59 -19.86 4.91
CA LEU A 25 31.50 -18.41 4.73
C LEU A 25 30.05 -17.96 4.55
N LEU A 26 29.24 -18.71 3.79
CA LEU A 26 27.82 -18.40 3.64
C LEU A 26 27.06 -18.55 4.97
N LEU A 27 27.31 -19.63 5.71
CA LEU A 27 26.69 -19.88 7.01
C LEU A 27 27.05 -18.79 8.02
N THR A 28 28.34 -18.44 8.11
CA THR A 28 28.78 -17.36 9.02
C THR A 28 28.23 -16.00 8.62
N PHE A 29 28.06 -15.72 7.33
CA PHE A 29 27.37 -14.54 6.83
C PHE A 29 25.90 -14.51 7.25
N PHE A 30 25.14 -15.61 7.08
CA PHE A 30 23.74 -15.67 7.51
C PHE A 30 23.57 -15.60 9.03
N VAL A 31 24.47 -16.21 9.81
CA VAL A 31 24.46 -16.10 11.28
C VAL A 31 24.78 -14.67 11.73
N MET A 32 25.66 -13.97 11.03
CA MET A 32 25.96 -12.55 11.30
C MET A 32 24.77 -11.65 10.96
N LEU A 33 24.11 -11.88 9.82
CA LEU A 33 22.88 -11.16 9.46
C LEU A 33 21.75 -11.43 10.46
N TYR A 34 21.59 -12.67 10.92
CA TYR A 34 20.64 -13.04 11.95
C TYR A 34 20.95 -12.35 13.30
N ALA A 35 22.23 -12.25 13.67
CA ALA A 35 22.65 -11.56 14.89
C ALA A 35 22.49 -10.03 14.83
N MET A 36 22.50 -9.43 13.62
CA MET A 36 22.15 -8.02 13.42
C MET A 36 20.64 -7.79 13.28
N SER A 37 19.83 -8.84 13.16
CA SER A 37 18.38 -8.76 12.95
C SER A 37 17.57 -8.59 14.24
N SER A 38 18.20 -8.56 15.42
CA SER A 38 17.53 -8.18 16.67
C SER A 38 17.93 -6.76 17.07
N LEU A 39 17.10 -5.79 16.67
CA LEU A 39 17.12 -4.49 17.30
C LEU A 39 16.73 -4.66 18.77
N ASP A 40 17.73 -4.54 19.64
CA ASP A 40 17.55 -4.52 21.09
C ASP A 40 16.67 -3.31 21.45
N VAL A 41 15.50 -3.58 22.05
CA VAL A 41 14.52 -2.57 22.46
C VAL A 41 15.18 -1.49 23.33
N ALA A 42 16.21 -1.84 24.10
CA ALA A 42 16.96 -0.89 24.92
C ALA A 42 17.80 0.09 24.07
N LYS A 43 18.36 -0.36 22.94
CA LYS A 43 19.12 0.50 22.02
C LYS A 43 18.19 1.37 21.17
N TRP A 44 17.02 0.84 20.81
CA TRP A 44 15.95 1.61 20.18
C TRP A 44 15.48 2.74 21.10
N GLU A 45 15.28 2.48 22.39
CA GLU A 45 14.90 3.53 23.35
C GLU A 45 15.97 4.62 23.46
N VAL A 46 17.26 4.25 23.52
CA VAL A 46 18.37 5.21 23.57
C VAL A 46 18.49 6.02 22.27
N PHE A 47 18.23 5.40 21.12
CA PHE A 47 18.17 6.08 19.82
C PHE A 47 16.98 7.03 19.72
N VAL A 48 15.80 6.61 20.17
CA VAL A 48 14.60 7.47 20.24
C VAL A 48 14.83 8.64 21.20
N ARG A 49 15.51 8.44 22.34
CA ARG A 49 15.90 9.51 23.26
C ARG A 49 16.92 10.49 22.65
N SER A 50 17.80 10.03 21.76
CA SER A 50 18.81 10.90 21.13
C SER A 50 18.27 11.68 19.92
N ILE A 51 17.27 11.14 19.21
CA ILE A 51 16.57 11.80 18.09
C ILE A 51 15.53 12.80 18.60
N PHE A 52 14.93 12.55 19.77
CA PHE A 52 13.92 13.43 20.39
C PHE A 52 14.38 13.95 21.77
N PRO A 53 15.35 14.88 21.85
CA PRO A 53 15.90 15.37 23.11
C PRO A 53 14.89 16.14 23.98
N ASN A 54 13.74 16.56 23.43
CA ASN A 54 12.69 17.29 24.14
C ASN A 54 11.50 16.41 24.62
N ARG A 55 11.64 15.07 24.64
CA ARG A 55 10.64 14.18 25.27
C ARG A 55 10.86 14.06 26.79
N GLN A 56 11.10 15.18 27.48
CA GLN A 56 11.47 15.20 28.90
C GLN A 56 10.34 15.67 29.85
N GLU A 57 9.07 15.61 29.43
CA GLU A 57 7.97 16.02 30.33
C GLU A 57 6.87 14.98 30.59
N ILE A 58 7.00 13.72 30.14
CA ILE A 58 5.93 12.71 30.41
C ILE A 58 6.46 11.37 30.97
N LEU A 59 7.75 11.23 31.31
CA LEU A 59 8.30 9.99 31.87
C LEU A 59 8.98 10.12 33.24
N GLU A 60 8.78 11.23 33.97
CA GLU A 60 9.38 11.41 35.31
C GLU A 60 8.45 11.19 36.51
N ASP A 61 7.16 10.86 36.32
CA ASP A 61 6.21 10.74 37.46
C ASP A 61 5.84 9.32 37.88
N GLN A 62 6.77 8.36 37.75
CA GLN A 62 6.64 7.07 38.45
C GLN A 62 7.97 6.53 38.98
N VAL A 63 8.63 7.23 39.89
CA VAL A 63 9.27 6.58 41.07
C VAL A 63 9.35 7.59 42.23
N SER A 64 8.36 7.58 43.13
CA SER A 64 8.62 7.97 44.52
C SER A 64 7.82 7.09 45.47
N VAL A 65 8.55 6.17 46.11
CA VAL A 65 8.15 5.44 47.30
C VAL A 65 8.17 6.42 48.49
N ASN A 66 7.07 6.49 49.25
CA ASN A 66 6.88 7.13 50.57
C ASN A 66 7.09 8.66 50.69
N THR A 67 6.00 9.44 50.83
CA THR A 67 5.57 10.21 52.04
C THR A 67 4.23 10.97 51.76
N PRO A 68 3.48 11.51 52.76
CA PRO A 68 2.03 11.37 52.81
C PRO A 68 1.20 12.65 52.59
N ILE A 69 -0.03 12.43 52.12
CA ILE A 69 -1.31 13.06 52.50
C ILE A 69 -1.31 14.58 52.70
N GLY A 70 -1.80 15.28 51.67
CA GLY A 70 -2.49 16.57 51.79
C GLY A 70 -3.95 16.38 51.36
N VAL A 71 -4.88 16.58 52.29
CA VAL A 71 -6.32 16.42 52.10
C VAL A 71 -6.88 17.68 51.44
N GLU A 72 -7.52 17.54 50.27
CA GLU A 72 -8.64 18.38 49.87
C GLU A 72 -9.81 17.49 49.43
N VAL A 73 -10.96 17.71 50.06
CA VAL A 73 -12.22 17.00 49.83
C VAL A 73 -13.14 17.91 49.03
N SER A 74 -13.59 17.45 47.85
CA SER A 74 -14.81 17.80 47.09
C SER A 74 -14.67 17.08 45.74
N ASP A 75 -15.49 16.16 45.21
CA ASP A 75 -16.92 15.82 45.23
C ASP A 75 -17.05 14.36 44.69
N PRO A 76 -17.82 13.42 45.29
CA PRO A 76 -17.81 12.00 44.90
C PRO A 76 -18.81 11.62 43.78
N ARG A 77 -19.07 12.46 42.77
CA ARG A 77 -19.97 12.12 41.64
C ARG A 77 -19.46 12.51 40.25
N GLY A 78 -18.16 12.44 40.01
CA GLY A 78 -17.60 12.36 38.67
C GLY A 78 -17.33 10.91 38.32
N THR A 79 -17.99 10.37 37.30
CA THR A 79 -17.40 9.30 36.49
C THR A 79 -15.98 9.74 36.13
N PRO A 80 -14.94 8.91 36.30
CA PRO A 80 -13.63 9.23 35.76
C PRO A 80 -13.77 9.28 34.24
N GLU A 81 -13.90 10.49 33.69
CA GLU A 81 -13.59 10.74 32.30
C GLU A 81 -12.12 10.43 32.15
N ILE A 82 -11.84 9.26 31.56
CA ILE A 82 -10.54 8.93 31.01
C ILE A 82 -10.24 10.08 30.05
N PRO A 83 -9.18 10.89 30.27
CA PRO A 83 -8.79 11.87 29.28
C PRO A 83 -8.62 11.11 27.97
N GLU A 84 -9.39 11.48 26.94
CA GLU A 84 -9.14 10.98 25.59
C GLU A 84 -7.65 11.19 25.34
N GLU A 85 -6.93 10.07 25.32
CA GLU A 85 -5.55 10.03 24.88
C GLU A 85 -5.59 10.68 23.51
N ILE A 86 -5.03 11.90 23.40
CA ILE A 86 -4.82 12.53 22.11
C ILE A 86 -3.84 11.58 21.42
N VAL A 87 -4.38 10.61 20.68
CA VAL A 87 -3.65 9.86 19.68
C VAL A 87 -3.18 10.94 18.75
N ARG A 88 -1.94 11.42 18.97
CA ARG A 88 -1.26 12.32 18.04
C ARG A 88 -1.25 11.54 16.75
N THR A 89 -2.18 11.88 15.86
CA THR A 89 -2.29 11.24 14.57
C THR A 89 -0.99 11.57 13.87
N ASP A 90 -0.17 10.55 13.62
CA ASP A 90 1.08 10.72 12.92
C ASP A 90 0.79 10.53 11.42
N MET A 91 1.16 11.52 10.61
CA MET A 91 1.00 11.42 9.16
C MET A 91 1.76 10.23 8.59
N ASP A 92 2.85 9.82 9.26
CA ASP A 92 3.62 8.65 8.87
C ASP A 92 2.94 7.32 9.19
N SER A 93 1.95 7.26 10.08
CA SER A 93 1.13 6.07 10.30
C SER A 93 -0.21 6.12 9.57
N LEU A 94 -0.69 7.32 9.23
CA LEU A 94 -1.99 7.51 8.56
C LEU A 94 -2.11 6.70 7.26
N TYR A 95 -1.06 6.65 6.44
CA TYR A 95 -1.11 5.90 5.18
C TYR A 95 -1.32 4.39 5.39
N LEU A 96 -0.73 3.83 6.46
CA LEU A 96 -0.94 2.44 6.88
C LEU A 96 -2.36 2.24 7.37
N THR A 97 -2.87 3.16 8.20
CA THR A 97 -4.27 3.12 8.68
C THR A 97 -5.27 3.16 7.54
N ILE A 98 -5.04 4.00 6.53
CA ILE A 98 -5.89 4.03 5.33
C ILE A 98 -5.84 2.66 4.64
N ALA A 99 -4.64 2.12 4.40
CA ALA A 99 -4.50 0.83 3.71
C ALA A 99 -5.12 -0.34 4.47
N GLU A 100 -4.95 -0.38 5.80
CA GLU A 100 -5.53 -1.38 6.68
C GLU A 100 -7.05 -1.35 6.62
N LYS A 101 -7.67 -0.19 6.84
CA LYS A 101 -9.13 -0.05 6.80
C LYS A 101 -9.72 -0.41 5.43
N MET A 102 -9.03 -0.04 4.34
CA MET A 102 -9.46 -0.40 2.97
C MET A 102 -9.45 -1.92 2.76
N ASN A 103 -8.40 -2.59 3.25
CA ASN A 103 -8.28 -4.05 3.18
C ASN A 103 -9.33 -4.76 4.05
N GLU A 104 -9.63 -4.25 5.25
CA GLU A 104 -10.65 -4.81 6.15
C GLU A 104 -12.05 -4.86 5.49
N ILE A 105 -12.40 -3.84 4.71
CA ILE A 105 -13.68 -3.79 4.00
C ILE A 105 -13.63 -4.43 2.60
N GLY A 106 -12.53 -5.08 2.26
CA GLY A 106 -12.39 -5.86 1.02
C GLY A 106 -12.15 -5.01 -0.24
N ILE A 107 -11.62 -3.80 -0.12
CA ILE A 107 -11.27 -2.97 -1.27
C ILE A 107 -9.91 -3.40 -1.83
N ASP A 108 -9.93 -3.86 -3.08
CA ASP A 108 -8.75 -4.21 -3.88
C ASP A 108 -8.37 -3.06 -4.83
N GLY A 109 -7.09 -3.00 -5.20
CA GLY A 109 -6.61 -2.13 -6.27
C GLY A 109 -6.43 -0.65 -5.89
N VAL A 110 -6.20 -0.34 -4.62
CA VAL A 110 -5.80 0.99 -4.16
C VAL A 110 -4.31 0.97 -3.83
N THR A 111 -3.56 1.89 -4.45
CA THR A 111 -2.14 2.07 -4.16
C THR A 111 -1.96 3.31 -3.30
N ILE A 112 -1.31 3.17 -2.15
CA ILE A 112 -1.07 4.25 -1.19
C ILE A 112 0.43 4.33 -0.97
N SER A 113 1.03 5.48 -1.30
CA SER A 113 2.47 5.73 -1.21
C SER A 113 2.72 6.93 -0.31
N ARG A 114 3.58 6.75 0.69
CA ARG A 114 3.96 7.82 1.62
C ARG A 114 5.34 8.37 1.26
N GLY A 115 5.39 9.66 0.93
CA GLY A 115 6.64 10.40 0.76
C GLY A 115 7.07 11.10 2.06
N ASP A 116 8.02 12.02 1.93
CA ASP A 116 8.60 12.72 3.08
C ASP A 116 7.60 13.68 3.77
N ASP A 117 6.76 14.38 2.99
CA ASP A 117 5.79 15.38 3.49
C ASP A 117 4.42 15.30 2.75
N TYR A 118 4.12 14.14 2.15
CA TYR A 118 2.89 13.91 1.41
C TYR A 118 2.50 12.44 1.38
N THR A 119 1.23 12.19 1.10
CA THR A 119 0.69 10.86 0.83
C THR A 119 -0.01 10.88 -0.52
N PHE A 120 0.41 10.00 -1.43
CA PHE A 120 -0.19 9.82 -2.75
C PHE A 120 -1.05 8.57 -2.76
N ILE A 121 -2.29 8.70 -3.18
CA ILE A 121 -3.24 7.59 -3.23
C ILE A 121 -3.77 7.48 -4.65
N GLU A 122 -3.64 6.31 -5.25
CA GLU A 122 -4.16 5.99 -6.57
C GLU A 122 -5.28 4.96 -6.43
N PHE A 123 -6.45 5.31 -6.93
CA PHE A 123 -7.62 4.46 -6.95
C PHE A 123 -7.96 4.03 -8.37
N GLN A 124 -7.92 2.74 -8.66
CA GLN A 124 -8.38 2.23 -9.95
C GLN A 124 -9.88 2.51 -10.15
N ASP A 125 -10.25 3.02 -11.33
CA ASP A 125 -11.59 3.61 -11.61
C ASP A 125 -12.78 2.68 -11.39
N ARG A 126 -12.59 1.36 -11.54
CA ARG A 126 -13.69 0.39 -11.36
C ARG A 126 -14.33 0.48 -9.97
N THR A 127 -13.62 1.05 -9.01
CA THR A 127 -14.09 1.23 -7.65
C THR A 127 -15.02 2.45 -7.52
N PHE A 128 -14.84 3.52 -8.31
CA PHE A 128 -15.51 4.81 -8.10
C PHE A 128 -16.67 5.09 -9.04
N PHE A 129 -16.50 4.81 -10.33
CA PHE A 129 -17.42 5.26 -11.38
C PHE A 129 -17.64 4.18 -12.45
N ASP A 130 -18.79 4.29 -13.12
CA ASP A 130 -18.97 3.62 -14.40
C ASP A 130 -18.23 4.39 -15.52
N GLY A 131 -17.86 3.69 -16.60
CA GLY A 131 -16.88 4.16 -17.61
C GLY A 131 -17.11 5.56 -18.19
N ASP A 132 -18.38 5.94 -18.45
CA ASP A 132 -18.76 7.25 -19.00
C ASP A 132 -19.60 8.09 -18.03
N SER A 133 -19.53 7.76 -16.73
CA SER A 133 -20.30 8.42 -15.68
C SER A 133 -19.41 9.16 -14.70
N SER A 134 -19.93 10.24 -14.13
CA SER A 134 -19.38 10.88 -12.93
C SER A 134 -20.16 10.51 -11.66
N VAL A 135 -21.23 9.73 -11.78
CA VAL A 135 -22.02 9.30 -10.62
C VAL A 135 -21.24 8.24 -9.84
N LEU A 136 -20.98 8.51 -8.56
CA LEU A 136 -20.31 7.55 -7.66
C LEU A 136 -21.12 6.26 -7.53
N THR A 137 -20.47 5.13 -7.73
CA THR A 137 -21.03 3.81 -7.43
C THR A 137 -21.16 3.62 -5.92
N GLU A 138 -21.95 2.64 -5.48
CA GLU A 138 -22.05 2.31 -4.04
C GLU A 138 -20.70 1.86 -3.46
N GLN A 139 -19.91 1.11 -4.22
CA GLN A 139 -18.55 0.74 -3.81
C GLN A 139 -17.64 1.97 -3.71
N GLY A 140 -17.78 2.95 -4.61
CA GLY A 140 -17.03 4.20 -4.59
C GLY A 140 -17.35 5.04 -3.36
N LYS A 141 -18.64 5.10 -2.99
CA LYS A 141 -19.08 5.75 -1.76
C LYS A 141 -18.50 5.07 -0.52
N ASN A 142 -18.55 3.73 -0.44
CA ASN A 142 -17.98 2.98 0.68
C ASN A 142 -16.45 3.20 0.79
N THR A 143 -15.76 3.25 -0.35
CA THR A 143 -14.31 3.54 -0.41
C THR A 143 -14.03 4.94 0.12
N LEU A 144 -14.77 5.94 -0.33
CA LEU A 144 -14.61 7.32 0.14
C LEU A 144 -15.00 7.49 1.60
N GLU A 145 -15.99 6.74 2.09
CA GLU A 145 -16.36 6.73 3.50
C GLU A 145 -15.19 6.25 4.37
N VAL A 146 -14.57 5.13 4.02
CA VAL A 146 -13.39 4.64 4.75
C VAL A 146 -12.22 5.60 4.67
N PHE A 147 -11.98 6.19 3.49
CA PHE A 147 -10.97 7.24 3.33
C PHE A 147 -11.24 8.42 4.27
N CYS A 148 -12.47 8.94 4.29
CA CYS A 148 -12.87 10.05 5.14
C CYS A 148 -12.70 9.73 6.63
N ASP A 149 -13.12 8.53 7.05
CA ASP A 149 -13.04 8.10 8.45
C ASP A 149 -11.60 7.85 8.90
N ALA A 150 -10.70 7.47 7.97
CA ALA A 150 -9.27 7.36 8.25
C ALA A 150 -8.59 8.74 8.37
N VAL A 151 -8.96 9.69 7.51
CA VAL A 151 -8.30 11.00 7.42
C VAL A 151 -8.85 12.03 8.42
N SER A 152 -10.11 11.90 8.85
CA SER A 152 -10.75 12.88 9.74
C SER A 152 -9.95 13.23 11.01
N PRO A 153 -9.30 12.27 11.72
CA PRO A 153 -8.44 12.59 12.87
C PRO A 153 -7.19 13.41 12.52
N ALA A 154 -6.73 13.35 11.27
CA ALA A 154 -5.53 14.02 10.77
C ALA A 154 -5.83 15.32 10.01
N LYS A 155 -7.09 15.78 9.92
CA LYS A 155 -7.50 16.86 9.02
C LYS A 155 -6.79 18.20 9.25
N ASP A 156 -6.32 18.45 10.46
CA ASP A 156 -5.58 19.66 10.83
C ASP A 156 -4.09 19.57 10.49
N LEU A 157 -3.59 18.37 10.19
CA LEU A 157 -2.21 18.09 9.75
C LEU A 157 -2.05 18.11 8.24
N LEU A 158 -3.11 18.43 7.50
CA LEU A 158 -3.10 18.57 6.05
C LEU A 158 -3.04 20.04 5.66
N SER A 159 -2.14 20.40 4.74
CA SER A 159 -2.14 21.73 4.12
C SER A 159 -3.11 21.78 2.94
N GLN A 160 -3.11 20.76 2.09
CA GLN A 160 -3.89 20.71 0.86
C GLN A 160 -4.17 19.27 0.44
N VAL A 161 -5.31 19.04 -0.22
CA VAL A 161 -5.70 17.75 -0.81
C VAL A 161 -6.11 17.96 -2.25
N ASN A 162 -5.28 17.44 -3.16
CA ASN A 162 -5.50 17.50 -4.60
C ASN A 162 -6.23 16.24 -5.07
N ILE A 163 -7.42 16.41 -5.60
CA ILE A 163 -8.25 15.35 -6.18
C ILE A 163 -8.11 15.43 -7.69
N MET A 164 -7.44 14.45 -8.28
CA MET A 164 -7.05 14.41 -9.67
C MET A 164 -7.79 13.30 -10.38
N ALA A 165 -8.70 13.64 -11.28
CA ALA A 165 -9.46 12.66 -12.04
C ALA A 165 -8.91 12.51 -13.46
N HIS A 166 -8.90 11.27 -13.93
CA HIS A 166 -8.45 10.93 -15.28
C HIS A 166 -9.51 10.10 -16.00
N THR A 167 -9.48 10.18 -17.31
CA THR A 167 -10.28 9.33 -18.20
C THR A 167 -9.35 8.46 -19.03
N ALA A 168 -9.89 7.43 -19.66
CA ALA A 168 -9.18 6.68 -20.67
C ALA A 168 -9.79 6.93 -22.04
N GLN A 169 -8.99 6.67 -23.06
CA GLN A 169 -9.46 6.75 -24.43
C GLN A 169 -10.53 5.70 -24.67
N GLY A 170 -11.70 6.08 -25.21
CA GLY A 170 -12.77 5.11 -25.51
C GLY A 170 -12.42 4.21 -26.70
N ASP A 171 -11.82 4.80 -27.73
CA ASP A 171 -11.33 4.13 -28.94
C ASP A 171 -9.80 4.02 -28.89
N PRO A 172 -9.16 2.85 -29.01
CA PRO A 172 -7.71 2.72 -29.01
C PRO A 172 -6.98 3.57 -30.07
N GLU A 173 -7.64 3.86 -31.19
CA GLU A 173 -7.03 4.55 -32.33
C GLU A 173 -7.29 6.06 -32.33
N HIS A 174 -8.32 6.53 -31.62
CA HIS A 174 -8.76 7.91 -31.69
C HIS A 174 -8.89 8.57 -30.30
N PRO A 175 -8.25 9.73 -30.08
CA PRO A 175 -8.49 10.54 -28.89
C PRO A 175 -9.96 10.88 -28.69
N ASN A 176 -10.39 10.88 -27.43
CA ASN A 176 -11.71 11.36 -27.04
C ASN A 176 -11.91 12.82 -27.46
N ASN A 177 -13.18 13.22 -27.63
CA ASN A 177 -13.49 14.63 -27.83
C ASN A 177 -13.00 15.46 -26.62
N PRO A 178 -12.14 16.48 -26.81
CA PRO A 178 -11.51 17.19 -25.70
C PRO A 178 -12.49 17.87 -24.74
N ARG A 179 -13.67 18.27 -25.22
CA ARG A 179 -14.69 18.91 -24.38
C ARG A 179 -15.34 17.89 -23.46
N THR A 180 -15.84 16.77 -24.00
CA THR A 180 -16.54 15.76 -23.20
C THR A 180 -15.58 15.06 -22.25
N ASP A 181 -14.37 14.78 -22.72
CA ASP A 181 -13.30 14.12 -21.95
C ASP A 181 -12.89 14.95 -20.72
N ARG A 182 -12.57 16.23 -20.94
CA ARG A 182 -12.21 17.13 -19.83
C ARG A 182 -13.38 17.39 -18.89
N MET A 183 -14.60 17.52 -19.43
CA MET A 183 -15.78 17.72 -18.58
C MET A 183 -16.06 16.50 -17.71
N LEU A 184 -15.94 15.28 -18.26
CA LEU A 184 -16.15 14.04 -17.51
C LEU A 184 -15.14 13.92 -16.36
N SER A 185 -13.85 14.12 -16.64
CA SER A 185 -12.81 14.17 -15.62
C SER A 185 -13.09 15.25 -14.56
N ALA A 186 -13.48 16.47 -14.97
CA ALA A 186 -13.82 17.54 -14.04
C ALA A 186 -15.02 17.20 -13.14
N MET A 187 -16.08 16.62 -13.69
CA MET A 187 -17.24 16.18 -12.93
C MET A 187 -16.88 15.06 -11.94
N ARG A 188 -16.06 14.09 -12.34
CA ARG A 188 -15.58 13.02 -11.45
C ARG A 188 -14.79 13.56 -10.25
N ALA A 189 -13.84 14.47 -10.50
CA ALA A 189 -13.09 15.12 -9.41
C ALA A 189 -14.02 15.93 -8.49
N ALA A 190 -15.00 16.62 -9.06
CA ALA A 190 -15.99 17.37 -8.30
C ALA A 190 -16.86 16.47 -7.42
N GLU A 191 -17.33 15.33 -7.91
CA GLU A 191 -18.17 14.39 -7.15
C GLU A 191 -17.43 13.79 -5.96
N VAL A 192 -16.15 13.42 -6.14
CA VAL A 192 -15.27 13.00 -5.02
C VAL A 192 -15.11 14.13 -3.99
N CYS A 193 -14.84 15.35 -4.46
CA CYS A 193 -14.68 16.52 -3.61
C CYS A 193 -15.95 16.83 -2.80
N ILE A 194 -17.11 16.84 -3.46
CA ILE A 194 -18.42 17.04 -2.83
C ILE A 194 -18.65 15.96 -1.77
N PHE A 195 -18.37 14.70 -2.07
CA PHE A 195 -18.53 13.62 -1.10
C PHE A 195 -17.68 13.85 0.16
N ILE A 196 -16.38 14.13 0.00
CA ILE A 196 -15.47 14.43 1.12
C ILE A 196 -15.98 15.63 1.92
N GLN A 197 -16.41 16.69 1.24
CA GLN A 197 -16.94 17.90 1.86
C GLN A 197 -18.20 17.62 2.68
N THR A 198 -19.13 16.79 2.18
CA THR A 198 -20.36 16.43 2.92
C THR A 198 -20.11 15.59 4.16
N ARG A 199 -18.96 14.92 4.26
CA ARG A 199 -18.53 14.17 5.44
C ARG A 199 -17.80 15.03 6.47
N GLU A 200 -17.51 16.29 6.15
CA GLU A 200 -16.77 17.22 7.01
C GLU A 200 -15.41 16.66 7.50
N SER A 201 -14.83 15.74 6.74
CA SER A 201 -13.57 15.07 7.08
C SER A 201 -12.35 15.95 6.77
N ILE A 202 -12.48 16.90 5.84
CA ILE A 202 -11.44 17.82 5.41
C ILE A 202 -12.05 19.20 5.20
N GLN A 203 -11.35 20.27 5.61
CA GLN A 203 -11.84 21.63 5.47
C GLN A 203 -11.96 22.01 3.97
N PRO A 204 -13.06 22.66 3.54
CA PRO A 204 -13.31 22.91 2.11
C PRO A 204 -12.24 23.74 1.40
N ASP A 205 -11.57 24.64 2.12
CA ASP A 205 -10.48 25.49 1.61
C ASP A 205 -9.19 24.71 1.31
N LYS A 206 -9.05 23.51 1.86
CA LYS A 206 -7.92 22.60 1.58
C LYS A 206 -8.16 21.71 0.35
N LEU A 207 -9.39 21.63 -0.16
CA LEU A 207 -9.76 20.74 -1.27
C LEU A 207 -9.51 21.42 -2.62
N VAL A 208 -8.79 20.73 -3.51
CA VAL A 208 -8.49 21.23 -4.86
C VAL A 208 -8.85 20.17 -5.89
N ASN A 209 -9.62 20.58 -6.90
CA ASN A 209 -10.13 19.68 -7.94
C ASN A 209 -9.32 19.88 -9.22
N ILE A 210 -8.76 18.80 -9.76
CA ILE A 210 -7.90 18.85 -10.96
C ILE A 210 -8.44 17.88 -12.00
N SER A 211 -8.52 18.34 -13.25
CA SER A 211 -9.00 17.54 -14.38
C SER A 211 -7.93 17.40 -15.47
N TYR A 212 -7.59 16.16 -15.79
CA TYR A 212 -6.60 15.85 -16.82
C TYR A 212 -7.21 15.32 -18.12
N GLY A 213 -8.43 14.76 -18.05
CA GLY A 213 -8.96 13.95 -19.15
C GLY A 213 -8.02 12.76 -19.43
N GLN A 214 -7.86 12.40 -20.70
CA GLN A 214 -7.01 11.29 -21.14
C GLN A 214 -5.51 11.64 -21.28
N PHE A 215 -5.13 12.90 -21.04
CA PHE A 215 -3.82 13.44 -21.43
C PHE A 215 -2.71 13.27 -20.38
N ARG A 216 -2.96 12.45 -19.36
CA ARG A 216 -1.92 11.91 -18.46
C ARG A 216 -2.10 10.39 -18.33
N PRO A 217 -1.86 9.61 -19.39
CA PRO A 217 -1.92 8.16 -19.29
C PRO A 217 -0.75 7.65 -18.46
N ILE A 218 -1.01 6.65 -17.62
CA ILE A 218 0.02 5.89 -16.89
C ILE A 218 0.34 4.56 -17.58
N ASP A 219 -0.43 4.21 -18.61
CA ASP A 219 -0.26 3.00 -19.40
C ASP A 219 -0.75 3.16 -20.85
N THR A 220 -0.51 2.16 -21.70
CA THR A 220 -0.96 2.15 -23.09
C THR A 220 -2.49 2.20 -23.20
N ASN A 221 -2.99 2.96 -24.18
CA ASN A 221 -4.42 2.96 -24.55
C ASN A 221 -4.77 1.83 -25.54
N GLU A 222 -3.80 1.04 -26.00
CA GLU A 222 -4.01 -0.03 -26.98
C GLU A 222 -4.75 -1.22 -26.35
N THR A 223 -4.41 -1.57 -25.10
CA THR A 223 -5.01 -2.71 -24.40
C THR A 223 -6.18 -2.28 -23.53
N ARG A 224 -7.13 -3.19 -23.31
CA ARG A 224 -8.28 -2.93 -22.43
C ARG A 224 -7.82 -2.71 -20.99
N GLU A 225 -6.81 -3.45 -20.59
CA GLU A 225 -6.20 -3.42 -19.27
C GLU A 225 -5.50 -2.08 -19.05
N GLY A 226 -4.72 -1.59 -20.01
CA GLY A 226 -4.06 -0.29 -19.87
C GLY A 226 -5.02 0.90 -19.92
N ARG A 227 -6.07 0.82 -20.76
CA ARG A 227 -7.19 1.77 -20.66
C ARG A 227 -7.87 1.72 -19.30
N ALA A 228 -8.00 0.54 -18.69
CA ALA A 228 -8.59 0.44 -17.34
C ALA A 228 -7.70 1.10 -16.28
N ARG A 229 -6.36 0.98 -16.37
CA ARG A 229 -5.43 1.70 -15.50
C ARG A 229 -5.47 3.21 -15.72
N ASN A 230 -5.59 3.67 -16.96
CA ASN A 230 -5.68 5.10 -17.28
C ASN A 230 -6.94 5.76 -16.73
N ARG A 231 -8.03 5.01 -16.54
CA ARG A 231 -9.15 5.49 -15.74
C ARG A 231 -8.78 5.32 -14.26
N ARG A 232 -8.52 6.42 -13.58
CA ARG A 232 -8.29 6.43 -12.14
C ARG A 232 -8.66 7.77 -11.52
N VAL A 233 -8.80 7.75 -10.21
CA VAL A 233 -8.76 8.95 -9.37
C VAL A 233 -7.50 8.87 -8.54
N GLU A 234 -6.77 9.97 -8.47
CA GLU A 234 -5.60 10.11 -7.62
C GLU A 234 -5.91 11.19 -6.56
N ILE A 235 -5.51 10.94 -5.32
CA ILE A 235 -5.59 11.89 -4.22
C ILE A 235 -4.17 12.12 -3.71
N LEU A 236 -3.69 13.36 -3.82
CA LEU A 236 -2.44 13.79 -3.22
C LEU A 236 -2.76 14.62 -1.99
N MET A 237 -2.42 14.10 -0.82
CA MET A 237 -2.50 14.79 0.47
C MET A 237 -1.14 15.39 0.80
N ILE A 238 -1.09 16.69 1.00
CA ILE A 238 0.12 17.44 1.36
C ILE A 238 0.05 17.78 2.84
N ASP A 239 1.11 17.46 3.58
CA ASP A 239 1.17 17.68 5.02
C ASP A 239 1.28 19.17 5.36
N GLU A 240 0.84 19.54 6.55
CA GLU A 240 1.05 20.87 7.10
C GLU A 240 2.55 21.12 7.32
N GLY A 241 3.06 22.24 6.81
CA GLY A 241 4.49 22.55 6.86
C GLY A 241 5.35 21.85 5.80
N ALA A 242 4.72 21.14 4.85
CA ALA A 242 5.40 20.57 3.69
C ALA A 242 6.18 21.63 2.88
N SER A 243 7.22 21.16 2.21
CA SER A 243 8.00 21.98 1.30
C SER A 243 7.14 22.44 0.11
N VAL A 244 7.31 23.70 -0.32
CA VAL A 244 6.62 24.21 -1.52
C VAL A 244 7.21 23.51 -2.73
N ARG A 245 6.40 22.68 -3.38
CA ARG A 245 6.77 21.88 -4.54
C ARG A 245 5.76 22.02 -5.66
N SER A 246 6.20 21.82 -6.90
CA SER A 246 5.30 21.74 -8.03
C SER A 246 4.62 20.37 -8.08
N LEU A 247 3.41 20.30 -8.65
CA LEU A 247 2.70 19.02 -8.76
C LEU A 247 3.51 17.96 -9.53
N ASN A 248 4.30 18.37 -10.53
CA ASN A 248 5.15 17.45 -11.29
C ASN A 248 6.26 16.83 -10.42
N GLU A 249 6.82 17.56 -9.44
CA GLU A 249 7.85 17.02 -8.56
C GLU A 249 7.32 15.87 -7.69
N TYR A 250 6.08 15.99 -7.17
CA TYR A 250 5.43 14.90 -6.45
C TYR A 250 5.21 13.66 -7.33
N TYR A 251 4.80 13.87 -8.58
CA TYR A 251 4.62 12.78 -9.54
C TYR A 251 5.93 12.09 -9.91
N GLU A 252 6.99 12.86 -10.14
CA GLU A 252 8.32 12.33 -10.45
C GLU A 252 8.84 11.47 -9.29
N GLU A 253 8.70 11.94 -8.05
CA GLU A 253 9.10 11.18 -6.87
C GLU A 253 8.28 9.90 -6.66
N TYR A 254 6.96 9.98 -6.81
CA TYR A 254 6.07 8.81 -6.77
C TYR A 254 6.43 7.79 -7.86
N SER A 255 6.58 8.26 -9.10
CA SER A 255 6.82 7.42 -10.27
C SER A 255 8.24 6.85 -10.33
N SER A 256 9.21 7.48 -9.65
CA SER A 256 10.58 6.96 -9.60
C SER A 256 10.72 5.74 -8.70
N GLY A 257 9.69 5.38 -7.93
CA GLY A 257 9.73 4.29 -6.96
C GLY A 257 10.58 4.60 -5.72
N LYS A 258 10.92 5.88 -5.47
CA LYS A 258 11.73 6.28 -4.31
C LYS A 258 11.10 5.83 -2.99
N ASN A 259 9.76 5.81 -2.95
CA ASN A 259 8.96 5.48 -1.76
C ASN A 259 8.44 4.03 -1.78
N ALA A 260 9.09 3.12 -2.51
CA ALA A 260 8.61 1.73 -2.67
C ALA A 260 8.52 0.98 -1.33
N ASP A 261 9.39 1.30 -0.37
CA ASP A 261 9.39 0.78 1.00
C ASP A 261 8.21 1.29 1.85
N ARG A 262 7.64 2.44 1.46
CA ARG A 262 6.49 3.09 2.09
C ARG A 262 5.26 3.11 1.18
N THR A 263 5.17 2.12 0.28
CA THR A 263 4.05 1.96 -0.65
C THR A 263 3.32 0.66 -0.38
N VAL A 264 1.99 0.76 -0.34
CA VAL A 264 1.08 -0.35 -0.07
C VAL A 264 0.09 -0.47 -1.23
N VAL A 265 -0.17 -1.69 -1.67
CA VAL A 265 -1.26 -2.01 -2.60
C VAL A 265 -2.28 -2.86 -1.86
N THR A 266 -3.53 -2.40 -1.81
CA THR A 266 -4.62 -3.16 -1.18
C THR A 266 -4.98 -4.36 -2.03
N THR A 267 -5.30 -5.49 -1.38
CA THR A 267 -5.65 -6.76 -2.04
C THR A 267 -7.09 -7.19 -1.74
N GLY A 268 -7.81 -6.41 -0.94
CA GLY A 268 -9.15 -6.75 -0.46
C GLY A 268 -9.19 -7.93 0.52
N GLN A 269 -8.07 -8.22 1.17
CA GLN A 269 -7.96 -9.16 2.28
C GLN A 269 -7.33 -8.46 3.48
N PRO A 270 -7.71 -8.81 4.73
CA PRO A 270 -7.05 -8.27 5.92
C PRO A 270 -5.53 -8.46 5.80
N MET A 271 -4.77 -7.43 6.14
CA MET A 271 -3.31 -7.55 6.15
C MET A 271 -2.92 -8.61 7.18
N ASP A 272 -2.22 -9.65 6.75
CA ASP A 272 -1.50 -10.52 7.69
C ASP A 272 -0.35 -9.70 8.29
N THR A 273 -0.54 -9.19 9.50
CA THR A 273 0.49 -8.43 10.23
C THR A 273 1.66 -9.32 10.69
N GLY A 274 1.69 -10.60 10.28
CA GLY A 274 2.82 -11.50 10.44
C GLY A 274 3.72 -11.51 9.21
N HIS A 275 4.94 -10.99 9.38
CA HIS A 275 6.05 -10.92 8.40
C HIS A 275 6.07 -9.67 7.53
N GLY A 276 7.26 -9.04 7.52
CA GLY A 276 7.47 -7.68 7.05
C GLY A 276 7.19 -7.46 5.57
N PHE A 277 7.09 -6.18 5.24
CA PHE A 277 7.09 -5.67 3.87
C PHE A 277 8.18 -6.37 3.05
N ALA A 278 7.76 -7.22 2.11
CA ALA A 278 8.61 -7.58 1.00
C ALA A 278 8.74 -6.33 0.12
N PRO A 279 9.95 -5.83 -0.16
CA PRO A 279 10.14 -4.84 -1.21
C PRO A 279 9.57 -5.44 -2.50
N ALA A 280 8.84 -4.65 -3.28
CA ALA A 280 8.51 -5.05 -4.64
C ALA A 280 9.83 -5.36 -5.37
N GLU A 281 10.03 -6.62 -5.76
CA GLU A 281 11.21 -7.02 -6.53
C GLU A 281 11.23 -6.24 -7.85
N PRO A 282 12.37 -5.64 -8.24
CA PRO A 282 12.51 -5.08 -9.57
C PRO A 282 12.57 -6.24 -10.57
N ASP A 283 11.54 -6.36 -11.41
CA ASP A 283 11.53 -7.36 -12.47
C ASP A 283 12.65 -7.07 -13.50
N GLN A 284 13.35 -8.10 -13.96
CA GLN A 284 14.55 -7.97 -14.80
C GLN A 284 14.25 -7.67 -16.28
N ASP A 285 12.99 -7.58 -16.68
CA ASP A 285 12.61 -7.29 -18.06
C ASP A 285 11.56 -6.18 -18.08
N GLY A 286 11.98 -4.97 -18.48
CA GLY A 286 11.19 -3.74 -18.42
C GLY A 286 9.97 -3.66 -19.34
N VAL A 287 8.95 -4.51 -19.11
CA VAL A 287 7.61 -4.42 -19.71
C VAL A 287 6.55 -4.88 -18.71
N SER A 288 5.68 -3.97 -18.28
CA SER A 288 4.58 -4.23 -17.34
C SER A 288 3.35 -4.85 -18.04
N ALA A 289 3.00 -6.09 -17.71
CA ALA A 289 1.62 -6.58 -17.68
C ALA A 289 1.48 -7.89 -16.88
N SER A 290 0.47 -7.89 -15.99
CA SER A 290 -0.11 -8.96 -15.15
C SER A 290 -0.09 -10.40 -15.71
N MET A 291 -0.03 -11.43 -14.83
CA MET A 291 -1.15 -12.38 -14.64
C MET A 291 -0.97 -13.51 -13.59
N SER A 292 -2.01 -13.59 -12.74
CA SER A 292 -2.72 -14.77 -12.16
C SER A 292 -2.07 -15.73 -11.13
N PRO A 293 -2.83 -16.16 -10.10
CA PRO A 293 -2.36 -17.12 -9.11
C PRO A 293 -2.28 -18.56 -9.65
N LEU A 294 -1.27 -19.29 -9.17
CA LEU A 294 -0.99 -20.69 -9.45
C LEU A 294 -2.17 -21.61 -9.07
N LYS A 295 -2.54 -22.47 -10.03
CA LYS A 295 -3.44 -23.61 -9.86
C LYS A 295 -2.92 -24.53 -8.74
N ASN A 296 -3.77 -24.81 -7.75
CA ASN A 296 -3.56 -25.93 -6.85
C ASN A 296 -4.01 -27.22 -7.55
N SER A 297 -3.09 -28.14 -7.79
CA SER A 297 -3.38 -29.47 -8.31
C SER A 297 -2.68 -30.53 -7.48
N ALA A 298 -3.39 -31.13 -6.54
CA ALA A 298 -3.10 -32.45 -6.02
C ALA A 298 -4.33 -33.04 -5.31
N GLU A 299 -5.18 -33.76 -6.04
CA GLU A 299 -5.79 -34.96 -5.46
C GLU A 299 -5.98 -36.03 -6.55
N LYS A 300 -5.59 -37.25 -6.19
CA LYS A 300 -5.32 -38.38 -7.07
C LYS A 300 -6.28 -39.51 -6.69
N GLY A 301 -7.05 -40.03 -7.63
CA GLY A 301 -7.84 -41.25 -7.47
C GLY A 301 -8.50 -41.70 -8.78
N PRO A 302 -8.61 -43.02 -9.08
CA PRO A 302 -8.31 -43.51 -10.43
C PRO A 302 -9.47 -44.16 -11.22
N ALA A 303 -9.19 -44.29 -12.52
CA ALA A 303 -9.51 -45.37 -13.46
C ALA A 303 -10.93 -45.52 -14.06
N GLU A 304 -10.93 -45.35 -15.40
CA GLU A 304 -11.52 -46.22 -16.45
C GLU A 304 -13.01 -46.60 -16.36
N ASN A 305 -13.80 -46.14 -17.34
CA ASN A 305 -14.36 -47.09 -18.30
C ASN A 305 -14.84 -46.45 -19.63
N GLU A 306 -14.80 -47.30 -20.65
CA GLU A 306 -14.94 -47.06 -22.08
C GLU A 306 -16.36 -46.63 -22.54
N THR A 307 -16.41 -45.82 -23.60
CA THR A 307 -17.55 -45.67 -24.53
C THR A 307 -17.82 -47.00 -25.25
N PRO A 308 -19.02 -47.26 -25.84
CA PRO A 308 -19.32 -46.67 -27.15
C PRO A 308 -20.80 -46.50 -27.57
N SER A 309 -20.98 -45.52 -28.47
CA SER A 309 -21.86 -45.52 -29.66
C SER A 309 -23.39 -45.37 -29.55
N GLY A 310 -23.90 -44.65 -30.55
CA GLY A 310 -25.32 -44.44 -30.90
C GLY A 310 -25.56 -42.94 -31.10
N GLY A 311 -25.73 -42.38 -32.29
CA GLY A 311 -26.34 -42.91 -33.51
C GLY A 311 -27.42 -41.92 -33.93
N ALA A 312 -27.25 -41.32 -35.11
CA ALA A 312 -27.97 -40.20 -35.71
C ALA A 312 -29.51 -40.23 -35.74
N ALA A 313 -30.10 -39.02 -35.76
CA ALA A 313 -31.20 -38.50 -36.62
C ALA A 313 -31.83 -37.30 -35.88
N GLY A 314 -31.91 -36.08 -36.39
CA GLY A 314 -32.52 -35.67 -37.67
C GLY A 314 -33.98 -35.27 -37.42
N THR A 315 -34.36 -34.01 -37.69
CA THR A 315 -35.59 -33.54 -38.39
C THR A 315 -36.13 -32.18 -37.87
N MET A 316 -36.10 -31.19 -38.78
CA MET A 316 -36.97 -30.04 -39.10
C MET A 316 -37.75 -29.20 -38.05
N ALA A 317 -37.78 -27.89 -38.35
CA ALA A 317 -38.91 -26.91 -38.36
C ALA A 317 -39.95 -26.99 -37.23
N GLU A 318 -40.23 -25.91 -36.49
CA GLU A 318 -40.73 -24.58 -36.88
C GLU A 318 -40.25 -23.48 -35.92
#